data_AF-A0A3M2INS6-F1
#
_entry.id   AF-A0A3M2INS6-F1
#
_cell.length_a   1.000
_cell.length_b   1.000
_cell.length_c   1.000
_cell.angle_alpha   90.00
_cell.angle_beta   90.00
_cell.angle_gamma   90.00
#
_symmetry.space_group_name_H-M   'P 1'
#
loop_
_entity.id
_entity.type
_entity.pdbx_description
1 polymer ?
#
loop_
_entity_poly.entity_id
_entity_poly.type
_entity_poly.pdbx_seq_one_letter_code
_entity_poly.pdbx_strand_id
1 'polypeptide(L)'
;ATLVAPLLGLAAGVAAVDPAGAADRRLAVVAGLVAATGAAAVRYVATRAARRDEDLAAVLLTAVGVTAGVQLAVLLAGLPGVVGAAVLLGLVPFALRLLPVWTLSVPDEQLVDLAHVARTAPSVRGPRPRGLGRVNERQVNRTVGAAERRADAATLLVCALPPLLVPVLLADALGDTVRGWGAVALVAGLVLVLSLQPRTSRGDVARWAPRIAAAVVLVELAVLAGPLLGVDAALVAVGCVLLALLAATISVALGRGWSSVVASRFGDAFEGLGVVLALPAALVAADMIETLRRMTS
;
A
#
# COMPACT_ATOMS: atom_id res chain seq x y z
N ALA A 1 16.15 6.29 -14.79
CA ALA A 1 15.15 7.04 -15.59
C ALA A 1 13.72 6.84 -15.09
N THR A 2 13.27 5.60 -14.88
CA THR A 2 11.86 5.27 -14.58
C THR A 2 11.31 5.92 -13.29
N LEU A 3 12.14 6.10 -12.25
CA LEU A 3 11.81 6.87 -11.04
C LEU A 3 12.02 8.38 -11.19
N VAL A 4 12.97 8.79 -12.03
CA VAL A 4 13.33 10.21 -12.19
C VAL A 4 12.20 10.98 -12.86
N ALA A 5 11.54 10.39 -13.86
CA ALA A 5 10.42 11.02 -14.57
C ALA A 5 9.25 11.42 -13.65
N PRO A 6 8.67 10.54 -12.81
CA PRO A 6 7.60 10.93 -11.90
C PRO A 6 8.08 11.90 -10.81
N LEU A 7 9.33 11.80 -10.34
CA LEU A 7 9.88 12.75 -9.37
C LEU A 7 10.02 14.16 -9.95
N LEU A 8 10.50 14.28 -11.19
CA LEU A 8 10.57 15.56 -11.90
C LEU A 8 9.17 16.10 -12.21
N GLY A 9 8.23 15.23 -12.60
CA GLY A 9 6.83 15.60 -12.79
C GLY A 9 6.21 16.16 -11.50
N LEU A 10 6.48 15.51 -10.36
CA LEU A 10 6.06 15.98 -9.04
C LEU A 10 6.64 17.36 -8.73
N ALA A 11 7.96 17.51 -8.86
CA ALA A 11 8.64 18.77 -8.58
C ALA A 11 8.11 19.91 -9.47
N ALA A 12 7.90 19.64 -10.77
CA ALA A 12 7.38 20.61 -11.72
C ALA A 12 5.93 21.02 -11.39
N GLY A 13 5.06 20.07 -11.04
CA GLY A 13 3.68 20.37 -10.68
C GLY A 13 3.55 21.11 -9.35
N VAL A 14 4.40 20.80 -8.37
CA VAL A 14 4.46 21.57 -7.11
C VAL A 14 4.98 22.98 -7.35
N ALA A 15 6.04 23.15 -8.15
CA ALA A 15 6.62 24.45 -8.44
C ALA A 15 5.73 25.36 -9.30
N ALA A 16 4.76 24.78 -10.02
CA ALA A 16 3.80 25.54 -10.84
C ALA A 16 2.74 26.28 -10.02
N VAL A 17 2.57 25.94 -8.73
CA VAL A 17 1.56 26.53 -7.85
C VAL A 17 2.27 27.32 -6.76
N ASP A 18 1.98 28.61 -6.65
CA ASP A 18 2.53 29.47 -5.59
C ASP A 18 1.80 29.21 -4.26
N PRO A 19 2.48 28.67 -3.22
CA PRO A 19 1.82 28.25 -1.98
C PRO A 19 1.64 29.42 -1.00
N ALA A 20 0.76 30.37 -1.31
CA ALA A 20 0.44 31.49 -0.42
C ALA A 20 -0.36 31.03 0.82
N GLY A 21 -1.27 30.07 0.67
CA GLY A 21 -2.13 29.54 1.73
C GLY A 21 -2.08 28.01 1.90
N ALA A 22 -2.77 27.50 2.93
CA ALA A 22 -2.87 26.06 3.19
C ALA A 22 -3.66 25.32 2.09
N ALA A 23 -4.67 25.96 1.50
CA ALA A 23 -5.39 25.43 0.35
C ALA A 23 -4.49 25.34 -0.89
N ASP A 24 -3.67 26.37 -1.13
CA ASP A 24 -2.72 26.42 -2.25
C ASP A 24 -1.64 25.36 -2.12
N ARG A 25 -1.17 25.07 -0.89
CA ARG A 25 -0.25 23.95 -0.64
C ARG A 25 -0.88 22.60 -0.99
N ARG A 26 -2.16 22.39 -0.68
CA ARG A 26 -2.87 21.15 -1.05
C ARG A 26 -3.01 21.04 -2.56
N LEU A 27 -3.36 22.15 -3.22
CA LEU A 27 -3.43 22.22 -4.67
C LEU A 27 -2.06 21.93 -5.31
N ALA A 28 -0.98 22.47 -4.76
CA ALA A 28 0.39 22.22 -5.22
C ALA A 28 0.76 20.72 -5.14
N VAL A 29 0.43 20.06 -4.03
CA VAL A 29 0.66 18.61 -3.86
C VAL A 29 -0.16 17.81 -4.88
N VAL A 30 -1.45 18.13 -5.06
CA VAL A 30 -2.30 17.44 -6.04
C VAL A 30 -1.82 17.67 -7.47
N ALA A 31 -1.47 18.91 -7.83
CA ALA A 31 -0.90 19.26 -9.12
C ALA A 31 0.41 18.49 -9.38
N GLY A 32 1.29 18.43 -8.38
CA GLY A 32 2.50 17.59 -8.39
C GLY A 32 2.19 16.11 -8.65
N LEU A 33 1.26 15.52 -7.89
CA LEU A 33 0.89 14.11 -8.06
C LEU A 33 0.25 13.81 -9.42
N VAL A 34 -0.58 14.71 -9.95
CA VAL A 34 -1.16 14.59 -11.29
C VAL A 34 -0.08 14.68 -12.37
N ALA A 35 0.84 15.64 -12.26
CA ALA A 35 1.97 15.76 -13.18
C ALA A 35 2.90 14.53 -13.12
N ALA A 36 3.17 14.01 -11.92
CA ALA A 36 3.91 12.77 -11.71
C ALA A 36 3.21 11.57 -12.35
N THR A 37 1.88 11.48 -12.24
CA THR A 37 1.07 10.44 -12.88
C THR A 37 1.16 10.53 -14.40
N GLY A 38 1.06 11.74 -14.97
CA GLY A 38 1.25 11.97 -16.40
C GLY A 38 2.63 11.53 -16.89
N ALA A 39 3.69 11.89 -16.16
CA ALA A 39 5.06 11.48 -16.47
C ALA A 39 5.24 9.95 -16.39
N ALA A 40 4.65 9.31 -15.37
CA ALA A 40 4.64 7.85 -15.23
C ALA A 40 3.87 7.18 -16.38
N ALA A 41 2.75 7.76 -16.83
CA ALA A 41 1.95 7.25 -17.93
C ALA A 41 2.70 7.32 -19.26
N VAL A 42 3.31 8.47 -19.56
CA VAL A 42 4.16 8.64 -20.75
C VAL A 42 5.30 7.63 -20.71
N ARG A 43 5.95 7.44 -19.55
CA ARG A 43 7.01 6.45 -19.40
C ARG A 43 6.53 5.04 -19.67
N TYR A 44 5.39 4.64 -19.09
CA TYR A 44 4.78 3.33 -19.29
C TYR A 44 4.42 3.07 -20.76
N VAL A 45 3.84 4.04 -21.46
CA VAL A 45 3.54 3.93 -22.89
C VAL A 45 4.83 3.82 -23.71
N ALA A 46 5.84 4.64 -23.41
CA ALA A 46 7.12 4.62 -24.13
C ALA A 46 7.87 3.30 -23.94
N THR A 47 7.88 2.72 -22.74
CA THR A 47 8.51 1.43 -22.49
C THR A 47 7.78 0.29 -23.19
N ARG A 48 6.44 0.34 -23.19
CA ARG A 48 5.60 -0.63 -23.91
C ARG A 48 5.79 -0.55 -25.42
N ALA A 49 5.86 0.65 -25.98
CA ALA A 49 6.13 0.88 -27.40
C ALA A 49 7.52 0.38 -27.82
N ALA A 50 8.53 0.60 -26.97
CA ALA A 50 9.89 0.12 -27.19
C ALA A 50 10.05 -1.41 -26.96
N ARG A 51 8.98 -2.13 -26.59
CA ARG A 51 9.00 -3.55 -26.19
C ARG A 51 10.08 -3.85 -25.14
N ARG A 52 10.39 -2.87 -24.30
CA ARG A 52 11.30 -3.04 -23.17
C ARG A 52 10.49 -3.62 -22.01
N ASP A 53 11.00 -4.70 -21.42
CA ASP A 53 10.44 -5.38 -20.26
C ASP A 53 10.68 -4.53 -18.98
N GLU A 54 10.14 -3.30 -18.96
CA GLU A 54 10.24 -2.40 -17.81
C GLU A 54 9.04 -2.57 -16.87
N ASP A 55 9.14 -3.63 -16.09
CA ASP A 55 8.24 -4.07 -15.04
C ASP A 55 7.83 -2.96 -14.03
N LEU A 56 8.73 -2.02 -13.79
CA LEU A 56 8.58 -0.98 -12.76
C LEU A 56 7.66 0.17 -13.19
N ALA A 57 7.55 0.46 -14.50
CA ALA A 57 6.81 1.62 -14.97
C ALA A 57 5.30 1.50 -14.69
N ALA A 58 4.75 0.30 -14.86
CA ALA A 58 3.35 0.00 -14.56
C ALA A 58 3.07 0.15 -13.06
N VAL A 59 3.94 -0.43 -12.21
CA VAL A 59 3.81 -0.37 -10.75
C VAL A 59 3.84 1.07 -10.26
N LEU A 60 4.78 1.88 -10.77
CA LEU A 60 4.87 3.31 -10.42
C LEU A 60 3.66 4.09 -10.90
N LEU A 61 3.19 3.86 -12.13
CA LEU A 61 1.97 4.49 -12.63
C LEU A 61 0.77 4.15 -11.74
N THR A 62 0.59 2.89 -11.36
CA THR A 62 -0.52 2.49 -10.48
C THR A 62 -0.40 3.11 -9.09
N ALA A 63 0.79 3.10 -8.49
CA ALA A 63 1.00 3.64 -7.16
C ALA A 63 0.77 5.16 -7.13
N VAL A 64 1.44 5.90 -8.02
CA VAL A 64 1.30 7.36 -8.10
C VAL A 64 -0.12 7.74 -8.53
N GLY A 65 -0.71 7.03 -9.48
CA GLY A 65 -2.08 7.28 -9.95
C GLY A 65 -3.14 7.08 -8.86
N VAL A 66 -3.04 6.02 -8.06
CA VAL A 66 -3.94 5.80 -6.91
C VAL A 66 -3.77 6.91 -5.87
N THR A 67 -2.52 7.26 -5.53
CA THR A 67 -2.27 8.35 -4.57
C THR A 67 -2.79 9.70 -5.08
N ALA A 68 -2.59 10.01 -6.36
CA ALA A 68 -3.11 11.22 -6.99
C ALA A 68 -4.64 11.23 -7.00
N GLY A 69 -5.27 10.09 -7.35
CA GLY A 69 -6.72 9.95 -7.41
C GLY A 69 -7.39 10.15 -6.05
N VAL A 70 -6.84 9.56 -4.98
CA VAL A 70 -7.35 9.75 -3.61
C VAL A 70 -7.22 11.21 -3.18
N GLN A 71 -6.05 11.83 -3.39
CA GLN A 71 -5.83 13.22 -2.98
C GLN A 71 -6.66 14.22 -3.79
N LEU A 72 -6.84 13.95 -5.09
CA LEU A 72 -7.73 14.74 -5.93
C LEU A 72 -9.19 14.62 -5.49
N ALA A 73 -9.66 13.42 -5.16
CA ALA A 73 -11.03 13.21 -4.67
C ALA A 73 -11.28 13.96 -3.34
N VAL A 74 -10.31 13.91 -2.42
CA VAL A 74 -10.37 14.66 -1.14
C VAL A 74 -10.40 16.17 -1.38
N LEU A 75 -9.57 16.66 -2.30
CA LEU A 75 -9.54 18.08 -2.66
C LEU A 75 -10.87 18.53 -3.29
N LEU A 76 -11.41 17.77 -4.24
CA LEU A 76 -12.67 18.09 -4.93
C LEU A 76 -13.88 18.02 -3.98
N ALA A 77 -13.85 17.13 -3.00
CA ALA A 77 -14.88 17.03 -1.96
C ALA A 77 -14.75 18.13 -0.89
N GLY A 78 -13.72 19.00 -0.95
CA GLY A 78 -13.48 20.04 0.05
C GLY A 78 -13.10 19.49 1.43
N LEU A 79 -12.64 18.23 1.49
CA LEU A 79 -12.32 17.55 2.74
C LEU A 79 -10.93 17.96 3.28
N PRO A 80 -10.69 17.81 4.60
CA PRO A 80 -9.36 18.03 5.15
C PRO A 80 -8.34 17.06 4.56
N GLY A 81 -7.12 17.54 4.25
CA GLY A 81 -6.09 16.74 3.57
C GLY A 81 -5.64 15.50 4.35
N VAL A 82 -5.86 15.50 5.67
CA VAL A 82 -5.59 14.36 6.57
C VAL A 82 -6.47 13.15 6.22
N VAL A 83 -7.67 13.38 5.70
CA VAL A 83 -8.55 12.30 5.20
C VAL A 83 -7.87 11.48 4.12
N GLY A 84 -7.20 12.13 3.18
CA GLY A 84 -6.49 11.41 2.10
C GLY A 84 -5.33 10.58 2.64
N ALA A 85 -4.57 11.11 3.60
CA ALA A 85 -3.52 10.37 4.28
C ALA A 85 -4.08 9.16 5.05
N ALA A 86 -5.16 9.35 5.80
CA ALA A 86 -5.82 8.28 6.55
C ALA A 86 -6.36 7.18 5.63
N VAL A 87 -7.04 7.54 4.54
CA VAL A 87 -7.55 6.58 3.56
C VAL A 87 -6.41 5.77 2.92
N LEU A 88 -5.32 6.44 2.52
CA LEU A 88 -4.15 5.75 1.97
C LEU A 88 -3.54 4.77 2.98
N LEU A 89 -3.40 5.19 4.25
CA LEU A 89 -2.95 4.31 5.34
C LEU A 89 -3.90 3.12 5.54
N GLY A 90 -5.22 3.35 5.57
CA GLY A 90 -6.22 2.29 5.70
C GLY A 90 -6.22 1.29 4.53
N LEU A 91 -5.77 1.70 3.35
CA LEU A 91 -5.64 0.85 2.16
C LEU A 91 -4.35 0.01 2.13
N VAL A 92 -3.32 0.34 2.94
CA VAL A 92 -2.03 -0.38 2.95
C VAL A 92 -2.20 -1.89 3.18
N PRO A 93 -2.96 -2.37 4.19
CA PRO A 93 -3.17 -3.80 4.40
C PRO A 93 -3.81 -4.52 3.20
N PHE A 94 -4.76 -3.85 2.55
CA PHE A 94 -5.45 -4.39 1.36
C PHE A 94 -4.51 -4.44 0.17
N ALA A 95 -3.74 -3.37 -0.07
CA ALA A 95 -2.76 -3.32 -1.14
C ALA A 95 -1.76 -4.47 -1.01
N LEU A 96 -1.18 -4.66 0.18
CA LEU A 96 -0.22 -5.74 0.42
C LEU A 96 -0.82 -7.15 0.21
N ARG A 97 -2.09 -7.38 0.53
CA ARG A 97 -2.78 -8.65 0.27
C ARG A 97 -3.07 -8.88 -1.21
N LEU A 98 -3.28 -7.81 -1.96
CA LEU A 98 -3.63 -7.87 -3.38
C LEU A 98 -2.40 -8.01 -4.30
N LEU A 99 -1.19 -7.68 -3.81
CA LEU A 99 0.05 -7.73 -4.58
C LEU A 99 0.31 -9.07 -5.29
N PRO A 100 0.15 -10.26 -4.67
CA PRO A 100 0.44 -11.52 -5.35
C PRO A 100 -0.45 -11.74 -6.58
N VAL A 101 -1.72 -11.33 -6.49
CA VAL A 101 -2.70 -11.45 -7.59
C VAL A 101 -2.38 -10.48 -8.72
N TRP A 102 -1.84 -9.30 -8.40
CA TRP A 102 -1.60 -8.24 -9.37
C TRP A 102 -0.26 -8.34 -10.10
N THR A 103 0.70 -9.03 -9.50
CA THR A 103 2.09 -9.09 -10.00
C THR A 103 2.31 -10.24 -10.97
N LEU A 104 1.54 -11.31 -10.83
CA LEU A 104 1.60 -12.50 -11.68
C LEU A 104 0.57 -12.40 -12.82
N SER A 105 1.05 -11.98 -14.00
CA SER A 105 0.26 -11.97 -15.23
C SER A 105 0.62 -13.21 -16.07
N VAL A 106 -0.08 -14.32 -15.86
CA VAL A 106 0.04 -15.48 -16.77
C VAL A 106 -1.11 -15.41 -17.78
N PRO A 107 -0.83 -15.45 -19.09
CA PRO A 107 -1.88 -15.49 -20.10
C PRO A 107 -2.80 -16.70 -19.87
N ASP A 108 -4.12 -16.49 -19.93
CA ASP A 108 -5.12 -17.55 -19.68
C ASP A 108 -4.95 -18.73 -20.65
N GLU A 109 -4.46 -18.47 -21.87
CA GLU A 109 -4.17 -19.50 -22.87
C GLU A 109 -3.03 -20.45 -22.48
N GLN A 110 -2.26 -20.11 -21.43
CA GLN A 110 -1.22 -20.96 -20.86
C GLN A 110 -1.68 -21.71 -19.60
N LEU A 111 -2.76 -21.28 -18.96
CA LEU A 111 -3.30 -21.90 -17.74
C LEU A 111 -4.33 -22.97 -18.05
N VAL A 112 -5.10 -22.77 -19.12
CA VAL A 112 -6.16 -23.69 -19.55
C VAL A 112 -6.01 -23.91 -21.05
N ASP A 113 -6.04 -25.17 -21.47
CA ASP A 113 -6.12 -25.49 -22.91
C ASP A 113 -7.51 -25.11 -23.43
N LEU A 114 -7.65 -23.84 -23.80
CA LEU A 114 -8.88 -23.30 -24.34
C LEU A 114 -9.30 -24.02 -25.64
N ALA A 115 -8.37 -24.68 -26.35
CA ALA A 115 -8.71 -25.49 -27.52
C ALA A 115 -9.38 -26.82 -27.12
N HIS A 116 -9.14 -27.33 -25.91
CA HIS A 116 -9.74 -28.55 -25.40
C HIS A 116 -11.00 -28.31 -24.54
N VAL A 117 -11.05 -27.18 -23.82
CA VAL A 117 -12.13 -26.87 -22.87
C VAL A 117 -13.27 -26.06 -23.50
N ALA A 118 -13.02 -25.31 -24.58
CA ALA A 118 -14.07 -24.57 -25.27
C ALA A 118 -15.02 -25.52 -26.02
N ARG A 119 -16.09 -25.95 -25.35
CA ARG A 119 -17.18 -26.75 -25.94
C ARG A 119 -18.09 -25.94 -26.88
N THR A 120 -17.98 -24.61 -26.88
CA THR A 120 -18.74 -23.68 -27.72
C THR A 120 -17.79 -22.78 -28.50
N ALA A 121 -18.09 -22.52 -29.77
CA ALA A 121 -17.29 -21.65 -30.62
C ALA A 121 -17.33 -20.20 -30.09
N PRO A 122 -16.20 -19.59 -29.72
CA PRO A 122 -16.19 -18.32 -29.00
C PRO A 122 -16.64 -17.11 -29.85
N SER A 123 -16.60 -17.21 -31.18
CA SER A 123 -17.35 -16.35 -32.14
C SER A 123 -16.97 -16.69 -33.59
N VAL A 124 -17.79 -16.28 -34.57
CA VAL A 124 -17.55 -16.52 -36.01
C VAL A 124 -16.39 -15.67 -36.58
N ARG A 125 -16.05 -14.54 -35.93
CA ARG A 125 -14.97 -13.61 -36.35
C ARG A 125 -13.80 -13.55 -35.37
N GLY A 126 -13.85 -14.32 -34.29
CA GLY A 126 -12.79 -14.35 -33.28
C GLY A 126 -11.57 -15.15 -33.74
N PRO A 127 -10.37 -14.78 -33.28
CA PRO A 127 -9.19 -15.63 -33.45
C PRO A 127 -9.48 -17.02 -32.85
N ARG A 128 -9.14 -18.10 -33.56
CA ARG A 128 -9.28 -19.46 -33.01
C ARG A 128 -8.38 -19.61 -31.78
N PRO A 129 -8.86 -20.24 -30.68
CA PRO A 129 -8.02 -20.55 -29.53
C PRO A 129 -6.80 -21.35 -30.00
N ARG A 130 -5.61 -20.88 -29.68
CA ARG A 130 -4.37 -21.61 -29.97
C ARG A 130 -4.18 -22.64 -28.85
N GLY A 131 -3.81 -23.87 -29.21
CA GLY A 131 -3.43 -24.89 -28.22
C GLY A 131 -2.19 -24.46 -27.43
N LEU A 132 -1.96 -25.13 -26.30
CA LEU A 132 -0.83 -24.83 -25.40
C LEU A 132 0.50 -24.83 -26.19
N GLY A 133 1.15 -23.68 -26.24
CA GLY A 133 2.49 -23.54 -26.81
C GLY A 133 3.53 -24.31 -25.98
N ARG A 134 4.67 -24.67 -26.58
CA ARG A 134 5.77 -25.29 -25.83
C ARG A 134 6.29 -24.33 -24.76
N VAL A 135 6.21 -24.75 -23.49
CA VAL A 135 6.76 -24.01 -22.36
C VAL A 135 8.29 -24.15 -22.38
N ASN A 136 8.99 -23.03 -22.58
CA ASN A 136 10.44 -22.96 -22.50
C ASN A 136 10.86 -22.47 -21.11
N GLU A 137 11.81 -23.15 -20.48
CA GLU A 137 12.38 -22.76 -19.19
C GLU A 137 12.85 -21.29 -19.17
N ARG A 138 13.45 -20.80 -20.26
CA ARG A 138 13.86 -19.38 -20.38
C ARG A 138 12.68 -18.43 -20.31
N GLN A 139 11.53 -18.82 -20.87
CA GLN A 139 10.31 -18.01 -20.84
C GLN A 139 9.71 -18.00 -19.43
N VAL A 140 9.69 -19.15 -18.75
CA VAL A 140 9.23 -19.26 -17.37
C VAL A 140 10.10 -18.40 -16.45
N ASN A 141 11.42 -18.56 -16.50
CA ASN A 141 12.35 -17.81 -15.66
C ASN A 141 12.25 -16.29 -15.90
N ARG A 142 12.06 -15.86 -17.15
CA ARG A 142 11.85 -14.43 -17.45
C ARG A 142 10.53 -13.91 -16.87
N THR A 143 9.43 -14.63 -17.04
CA THR A 143 8.11 -14.22 -16.55
C THR A 143 8.06 -14.19 -15.03
N VAL A 144 8.60 -15.22 -14.37
CA VAL A 144 8.67 -15.29 -12.90
C VAL A 144 9.56 -14.17 -12.36
N GLY A 145 10.78 -14.02 -12.89
CA GLY A 145 11.68 -12.95 -12.44
C GLY A 145 11.13 -11.55 -12.68
N ALA A 146 10.33 -11.34 -13.73
CA ALA A 146 9.61 -10.09 -13.96
C ALA A 146 8.52 -9.86 -12.91
N ALA A 147 7.70 -10.87 -12.62
CA ALA A 147 6.68 -10.81 -11.59
C ALA A 147 7.27 -10.55 -10.20
N GLU A 148 8.37 -11.21 -9.85
CA GLU A 148 9.10 -11.01 -8.58
C GLU A 148 9.60 -9.56 -8.45
N ARG A 149 10.23 -9.01 -9.49
CA ARG A 149 10.65 -7.59 -9.48
C ARG A 149 9.49 -6.62 -9.32
N ARG A 150 8.33 -6.89 -9.93
CA ARG A 150 7.12 -6.07 -9.75
C ARG A 150 6.60 -6.16 -8.32
N ALA A 151 6.57 -7.38 -7.76
CA ALA A 151 6.14 -7.61 -6.40
C ALA A 151 7.05 -6.93 -5.38
N ASP A 152 8.36 -7.01 -5.55
CA ASP A 152 9.34 -6.34 -4.68
C ASP A 152 9.19 -4.82 -4.74
N ALA A 153 9.09 -4.25 -5.95
CA ALA A 153 8.91 -2.82 -6.12
C ALA A 153 7.59 -2.31 -5.54
N ALA A 154 6.50 -3.04 -5.78
CA ALA A 154 5.19 -2.69 -5.25
C ALA A 154 5.16 -2.80 -3.72
N THR A 155 5.80 -3.83 -3.16
CA THR A 155 5.95 -3.97 -1.71
C THR A 155 6.70 -2.81 -1.12
N LEU A 156 7.84 -2.41 -1.71
CA LEU A 156 8.62 -1.26 -1.23
C LEU A 156 7.81 0.04 -1.26
N LEU A 157 7.06 0.31 -2.34
CA LEU A 157 6.24 1.51 -2.46
C LEU A 157 5.09 1.53 -1.43
N VAL A 158 4.40 0.40 -1.27
CA VAL A 158 3.30 0.29 -0.29
C VAL A 158 3.84 0.40 1.14
N CYS A 159 4.98 -0.21 1.45
CA CYS A 159 5.63 -0.13 2.76
C CYS A 159 6.26 1.25 3.05
N ALA A 160 6.52 2.07 2.04
CA ALA A 160 6.97 3.44 2.23
C ALA A 160 5.84 4.39 2.67
N LEU A 161 4.57 4.05 2.39
CA LEU A 161 3.43 4.92 2.75
C LEU A 161 3.27 5.12 4.26
N PRO A 162 3.28 4.07 5.12
CA PRO A 162 3.06 4.26 6.55
C PRO A 162 4.06 5.21 7.23
N PRO A 163 5.38 5.06 7.08
CA PRO A 163 6.34 6.01 7.65
C PRO A 163 6.18 7.45 7.17
N LEU A 164 5.68 7.65 5.95
CA LEU A 164 5.50 9.00 5.41
C LEU A 164 4.22 9.68 5.91
N LEU A 165 3.15 8.91 6.14
CA LEU A 165 1.81 9.44 6.40
C LEU A 165 1.38 9.35 7.86
N VAL A 166 1.89 8.39 8.63
CA VAL A 166 1.57 8.23 10.06
C VAL A 166 1.93 9.49 10.86
N PRO A 167 3.09 10.15 10.67
CA PRO A 167 3.42 11.36 11.41
C PRO A 167 2.42 12.49 11.15
N VAL A 168 1.95 12.63 9.91
CA VAL A 168 0.96 13.64 9.51
C VAL A 168 -0.40 13.36 10.17
N LEU A 169 -0.82 12.09 10.18
CA LEU A 169 -2.07 11.69 10.83
C LEU A 169 -2.02 11.91 12.35
N LEU A 170 -0.93 11.47 12.99
CA LEU A 170 -0.75 11.66 14.42
C LEU A 170 -0.71 13.14 14.76
N ALA A 171 0.04 13.95 14.01
CA ALA A 171 0.13 15.41 14.17
C ALA A 171 -1.25 16.10 14.20
N ASP A 172 -2.20 15.66 13.38
CA ASP A 172 -3.56 16.23 13.32
C ASP A 172 -4.51 15.66 14.39
N ALA A 173 -4.38 14.37 14.71
CA ALA A 173 -5.15 13.73 15.77
C ALA A 173 -4.72 14.21 17.18
N LEU A 174 -3.50 14.74 17.27
CA LEU A 174 -2.91 15.77 18.16
C LEU A 174 -3.82 16.71 18.96
N GLY A 175 -4.86 16.26 19.68
CA GLY A 175 -5.64 17.13 20.55
C GLY A 175 -7.09 16.72 20.79
N ASP A 176 -7.60 15.72 20.05
CA ASP A 176 -8.94 15.17 20.23
C ASP A 176 -8.85 13.72 20.71
N THR A 177 -9.51 13.41 21.83
CA THR A 177 -9.54 12.07 22.41
C THR A 177 -10.04 11.00 21.43
N VAL A 178 -11.09 11.26 20.66
CA VAL A 178 -11.70 10.24 19.79
C VAL A 178 -10.81 9.99 18.56
N ARG A 179 -10.33 11.06 17.93
CA ARG A 179 -9.41 10.98 16.79
C ARG A 179 -8.09 10.33 17.19
N GLY A 180 -7.57 10.66 18.38
CA GLY A 180 -6.36 10.08 18.96
C GLY A 180 -6.46 8.57 19.12
N TRP A 181 -7.55 8.07 19.74
CA TRP A 181 -7.78 6.62 19.87
C TRP A 181 -7.97 5.94 18.50
N GLY A 182 -8.65 6.58 17.56
CA GLY A 182 -8.78 6.09 16.18
C GLY A 182 -7.42 5.96 15.47
N ALA A 183 -6.55 6.95 15.63
CA ALA A 183 -5.20 6.95 15.05
C ALA A 183 -4.32 5.86 15.69
N VAL A 184 -4.36 5.70 17.01
CA VAL A 184 -3.64 4.62 17.72
C VAL A 184 -4.13 3.24 17.27
N ALA A 185 -5.45 3.04 17.15
CA ALA A 185 -6.03 1.78 16.67
C ALA A 185 -5.60 1.47 15.23
N LEU A 186 -5.59 2.47 14.34
CA LEU A 186 -5.09 2.31 12.97
C LEU A 186 -3.62 1.91 12.96
N VAL A 187 -2.77 2.62 13.71
CA VAL A 187 -1.33 2.34 13.78
C VAL A 187 -1.07 0.94 14.33
N ALA A 188 -1.78 0.54 15.39
CA ALA A 188 -1.69 -0.81 15.94
C ALA A 188 -2.08 -1.88 14.90
N GLY A 189 -3.17 -1.66 14.16
CA GLY A 189 -3.59 -2.53 13.07
C GLY A 189 -2.55 -2.63 11.95
N LEU A 190 -1.96 -1.51 11.55
CA LEU A 190 -0.88 -1.46 10.55
C LEU A 190 0.34 -2.24 11.01
N VAL A 191 0.79 -2.04 12.26
CA VAL A 191 1.94 -2.76 12.82
C VAL A 191 1.67 -4.27 12.86
N LEU A 192 0.48 -4.69 13.26
CA LEU A 192 0.11 -6.12 13.26
C LEU A 192 0.19 -6.71 11.86
N VAL A 193 -0.40 -6.05 10.86
CA VAL A 193 -0.37 -6.55 9.48
C VAL A 193 1.06 -6.56 8.93
N LEU A 194 1.80 -5.47 9.07
CA LEU A 194 3.16 -5.34 8.55
C LEU A 194 4.17 -6.29 9.22
N SER A 195 3.93 -6.68 10.47
CA SER A 195 4.78 -7.64 11.18
C SER A 195 4.43 -9.10 10.85
N LEU A 196 3.14 -9.42 10.76
CA LEU A 196 2.63 -10.78 10.56
C LEU A 196 2.63 -11.21 9.09
N GLN A 197 2.24 -10.34 8.16
CA GLN A 197 2.08 -10.70 6.75
C GLN A 197 3.37 -11.26 6.09
N PRO A 198 4.58 -10.77 6.41
CA PRO A 198 5.84 -11.37 5.94
C PRO A 198 6.05 -12.86 6.20
N ARG A 199 5.29 -13.49 7.11
CA ARG A 199 5.46 -14.91 7.49
C ARG A 199 5.16 -15.89 6.34
N THR A 200 4.28 -15.51 5.42
CA THR A 200 3.91 -16.33 4.26
C THR A 200 4.78 -16.04 3.04
N SER A 201 5.64 -15.02 3.10
CA SER A 201 6.45 -14.54 1.99
C SER A 201 7.81 -15.26 1.91
N ARG A 202 8.19 -15.66 0.69
CA ARG A 202 9.46 -16.35 0.42
C ARG A 202 10.62 -15.41 0.04
N GLY A 203 10.34 -14.27 -0.58
CA GLY A 203 11.37 -13.30 -1.01
C GLY A 203 11.85 -12.39 0.12
N ASP A 204 13.12 -11.97 0.08
CA ASP A 204 13.75 -11.16 1.14
C ASP A 204 13.13 -9.78 1.29
N VAL A 205 12.82 -9.10 0.18
CA VAL A 205 12.19 -7.77 0.18
C VAL A 205 10.81 -7.83 0.80
N ALA A 206 9.97 -8.76 0.35
CA ALA A 206 8.65 -9.02 0.93
C ALA A 206 8.71 -9.41 2.41
N ARG A 207 9.86 -9.92 2.88
CA ARG A 207 10.08 -10.31 4.26
C ARG A 207 10.50 -9.16 5.17
N TRP A 208 11.43 -8.33 4.70
CA TRP A 208 12.08 -7.32 5.52
C TRP A 208 11.46 -5.94 5.37
N ALA A 209 11.02 -5.55 4.17
CA ALA A 209 10.47 -4.20 3.95
C ALA A 209 9.24 -3.91 4.84
N PRO A 210 8.24 -4.80 4.97
CA PRO A 210 7.11 -4.54 5.87
C PRO A 210 7.53 -4.45 7.34
N ARG A 211 8.52 -5.25 7.78
CA ARG A 211 9.00 -5.22 9.16
C ARG A 211 9.76 -3.96 9.50
N ILE A 212 10.59 -3.48 8.57
CA ILE A 212 11.28 -2.20 8.72
C ILE A 212 10.26 -1.07 8.80
N ALA A 213 9.27 -1.06 7.91
CA ALA A 213 8.18 -0.08 7.96
C ALA A 213 7.41 -0.11 9.29
N ALA A 214 7.08 -1.31 9.80
CA ALA A 214 6.45 -1.47 11.10
C ALA A 214 7.31 -0.89 12.23
N ALA A 215 8.62 -1.18 12.22
CA ALA A 215 9.55 -0.66 13.22
C ALA A 215 9.63 0.87 13.20
N VAL A 216 9.68 1.48 12.01
CA VAL A 216 9.70 2.95 11.87
C VAL A 216 8.40 3.56 12.39
N VAL A 217 7.25 3.03 11.98
CA VAL A 217 5.92 3.48 12.43
C VAL A 217 5.76 3.37 13.95
N LEU A 218 6.34 2.34 14.57
CA LEU A 218 6.34 2.21 16.02
C LEU A 218 7.18 3.27 16.72
N VAL A 219 8.35 3.60 16.15
CA VAL A 219 9.18 4.69 16.67
C VAL A 219 8.44 6.01 16.53
N GLU A 220 7.78 6.25 15.39
CA GLU A 220 6.94 7.44 15.19
C GLU A 220 5.81 7.52 16.21
N LEU A 221 5.11 6.41 16.46
CA LEU A 221 4.08 6.34 17.50
C LEU A 221 4.67 6.64 18.88
N ALA A 222 5.80 6.05 19.24
CA ALA A 222 6.44 6.28 20.54
C ALA A 222 6.86 7.75 20.74
N VAL A 223 7.41 8.38 19.70
CA VAL A 223 7.90 9.76 19.74
C VAL A 223 6.74 10.76 19.72
N LEU A 224 5.73 10.52 18.88
CA LEU A 224 4.64 11.48 18.65
C LEU A 224 3.46 11.28 19.60
N ALA A 225 3.14 10.05 20.05
CA ALA A 225 2.07 9.84 21.04
C ALA A 225 2.51 10.11 22.49
N GLY A 226 3.82 10.21 22.74
CA GLY A 226 4.42 10.51 24.05
C GLY A 226 3.83 11.75 24.75
N PRO A 227 3.75 12.90 24.08
CA PRO A 227 3.19 14.14 24.63
C PRO A 227 1.67 14.08 24.92
N LEU A 228 0.93 13.13 24.35
CA LEU A 228 -0.54 13.05 24.44
C LEU A 228 -1.06 12.25 25.65
N LEU A 229 -0.34 11.22 26.08
CA LEU A 229 -0.86 10.23 27.05
C LEU A 229 -0.18 10.33 28.43
N GLY A 230 0.70 11.32 28.66
CA GLY A 230 1.41 11.48 29.94
C GLY A 230 2.45 10.37 30.19
N VAL A 231 2.86 10.14 31.45
CA VAL A 231 3.83 9.07 31.81
C VAL A 231 3.35 7.68 31.37
N ASP A 232 2.04 7.51 31.21
CA ASP A 232 1.41 6.31 30.65
C ASP A 232 1.73 6.13 29.15
N ALA A 233 2.05 7.19 28.41
CA ALA A 233 2.48 7.13 27.01
C ALA A 233 3.79 6.37 26.83
N ALA A 234 4.74 6.54 27.76
CA ALA A 234 5.99 5.80 27.76
C ALA A 234 5.74 4.30 28.02
N LEU A 235 4.79 3.98 28.90
CA LEU A 235 4.35 2.60 29.13
C LEU A 235 3.62 2.01 27.93
N VAL A 236 2.79 2.79 27.23
CA VAL A 236 2.13 2.38 25.99
C VAL A 236 3.14 2.19 24.87
N ALA A 237 4.11 3.10 24.71
CA ALA A 237 5.19 2.98 23.74
C ALA A 237 6.05 1.73 24.01
N VAL A 238 6.43 1.49 25.27
CA VAL A 238 7.11 0.27 25.69
C VAL A 238 6.23 -0.96 25.43
N GLY A 239 4.94 -0.91 25.75
CA GLY A 239 3.97 -1.98 25.47
C GLY A 239 3.85 -2.29 23.98
N CYS A 240 3.79 -1.27 23.12
CA CYS A 240 3.75 -1.40 21.66
C CYS A 240 5.07 -1.95 21.11
N VAL A 241 6.22 -1.49 21.60
CA VAL A 241 7.53 -2.03 21.23
C VAL A 241 7.66 -3.49 21.66
N LEU A 242 7.20 -3.84 22.87
CA LEU A 242 7.17 -5.21 23.36
C LEU A 242 6.21 -6.08 22.53
N LEU A 243 5.02 -5.59 22.19
CA LEU A 243 4.08 -6.27 21.31
C LEU A 243 4.64 -6.47 19.90
N ALA A 244 5.36 -5.49 19.37
CA ALA A 244 5.99 -5.59 18.07
C ALA A 244 7.18 -6.55 18.06
N LEU A 245 7.99 -6.54 19.12
CA LEU A 245 9.05 -7.53 19.33
C LEU A 245 8.44 -8.92 19.50
N LEU A 246 7.32 -9.05 20.22
CA LEU A 246 6.59 -10.30 20.36
C LEU A 246 6.02 -10.77 19.01
N ALA A 247 5.38 -9.88 18.25
CA ALA A 247 4.84 -10.19 16.93
C ALA A 247 5.96 -10.55 15.94
N ALA A 248 7.09 -9.85 15.97
CA ALA A 248 8.25 -10.14 15.15
C ALA A 248 8.90 -11.48 15.53
N THR A 249 9.07 -11.76 16.83
CA THR A 249 9.62 -13.04 17.31
C THR A 249 8.70 -14.20 17.01
N ILE A 250 7.38 -14.06 17.21
CA ILE A 250 6.36 -15.05 16.82
C ILE A 250 6.40 -15.27 15.31
N SER A 251 6.46 -14.21 14.51
CA SER A 251 6.51 -14.31 13.04
C SER A 251 7.78 -15.01 12.55
N VAL A 252 8.92 -14.73 13.18
CA VAL A 252 10.20 -15.37 12.88
C VAL A 252 10.20 -16.84 13.33
N ALA A 253 9.65 -17.14 14.51
CA ALA A 253 9.54 -18.50 15.03
C ALA A 253 8.62 -19.36 14.15
N LEU A 254 7.44 -18.85 13.79
CA LEU A 254 6.50 -19.50 12.87
C LEU A 254 7.13 -19.71 11.49
N GLY A 255 7.83 -18.70 10.97
CA GLY A 255 8.55 -18.80 9.70
C GLY A 255 9.73 -19.78 9.70
N ARG A 256 10.22 -20.18 10.89
CA ARG A 256 11.27 -21.20 11.08
C ARG A 256 10.73 -22.60 11.36
N GLY A 257 9.43 -22.82 11.20
CA GLY A 257 8.83 -24.16 11.30
C GLY A 257 8.31 -24.51 12.70
N TRP A 258 8.09 -23.54 13.58
CA TRP A 258 7.29 -23.79 14.79
C TRP A 258 5.86 -24.19 14.39
N SER A 259 5.54 -25.46 14.56
CA SER A 259 4.33 -26.10 14.04
C SER A 259 3.12 -26.02 14.98
N SER A 260 2.97 -24.94 15.75
CA SER A 260 1.76 -24.76 16.56
C SER A 260 0.63 -24.23 15.69
N VAL A 261 -0.32 -25.11 15.36
CA VAL A 261 -1.55 -24.78 14.61
C VAL A 261 -2.33 -23.66 15.30
N VAL A 262 -2.34 -23.66 16.63
CA VAL A 262 -3.02 -22.65 17.44
C VAL A 262 -2.35 -21.29 17.28
N ALA A 263 -1.02 -21.21 17.38
CA ALA A 263 -0.30 -19.95 17.20
C ALA A 263 -0.44 -19.39 15.77
N SER A 264 -0.44 -20.26 14.75
CA SER A 264 -0.70 -19.84 13.37
C SER A 264 -2.11 -19.25 13.22
N ARG A 265 -3.13 -19.90 13.79
CA ARG A 265 -4.53 -19.43 13.73
C ARG A 265 -4.74 -18.11 14.46
N PHE A 266 -4.09 -17.91 15.60
CA PHE A 266 -4.11 -16.61 16.28
C PHE A 266 -3.47 -15.52 15.41
N GLY A 267 -2.33 -15.81 14.77
CA GLY A 267 -1.72 -14.90 13.80
C GLY A 267 -2.65 -14.55 12.64
N ASP A 268 -3.33 -15.54 12.06
CA ASP A 268 -4.32 -15.32 10.99
C ASP A 268 -5.46 -14.41 11.46
N ALA A 269 -5.95 -14.60 12.69
CA ALA A 269 -7.02 -13.80 13.26
C ALA A 269 -6.60 -12.34 13.50
N PHE A 270 -5.43 -12.10 14.10
CA PHE A 270 -4.93 -10.73 14.31
C PHE A 270 -4.62 -10.01 13.02
N GLU A 271 -4.05 -10.70 12.03
CA GLU A 271 -3.83 -10.15 10.70
C GLU A 271 -5.17 -9.80 10.03
N GLY A 272 -6.16 -10.69 10.13
CA GLY A 272 -7.51 -10.45 9.63
C GLY A 272 -8.19 -9.24 10.29
N LEU A 273 -8.10 -9.13 11.62
CA LEU A 273 -8.62 -7.98 12.37
C LEU A 273 -7.92 -6.68 11.96
N GLY A 274 -6.59 -6.68 11.82
CA GLY A 274 -5.83 -5.51 11.37
C GLY A 274 -6.27 -5.04 9.99
N VAL A 275 -6.53 -5.95 9.05
CA VAL A 275 -7.01 -5.61 7.70
C VAL A 275 -8.44 -5.06 7.74
N VAL A 276 -9.36 -5.73 8.46
CA VAL A 276 -10.78 -5.34 8.50
C VAL A 276 -10.96 -4.00 9.23
N LEU A 277 -10.22 -3.78 10.31
CA LEU A 277 -10.36 -2.59 11.15
C LEU A 277 -9.54 -1.38 10.65
N ALA A 278 -8.55 -1.56 9.76
CA ALA A 278 -7.72 -0.47 9.28
C ALA A 278 -8.55 0.65 8.61
N LEU A 279 -9.44 0.33 7.68
CA LEU A 279 -10.21 1.35 6.99
C LEU A 279 -11.20 2.08 7.93
N PRO A 280 -12.01 1.37 8.77
CA PRO A 280 -12.85 2.05 9.76
C PRO A 280 -12.05 2.92 10.74
N ALA A 281 -10.92 2.42 11.26
CA ALA A 281 -10.08 3.19 12.18
C ALA A 281 -9.50 4.44 11.52
N ALA A 282 -9.11 4.35 10.25
CA ALA A 282 -8.67 5.51 9.46
C ALA A 282 -9.77 6.56 9.29
N LEU A 283 -11.01 6.15 9.05
CA LEU A 283 -12.13 7.09 8.93
C LEU A 283 -12.44 7.80 10.25
N VAL A 284 -12.32 7.10 11.38
CA VAL A 284 -12.45 7.69 12.72
C VAL A 284 -11.30 8.64 13.01
N ALA A 285 -10.06 8.24 12.71
CA ALA A 285 -8.86 9.07 12.90
C ALA A 285 -8.92 10.38 12.09
N ALA A 286 -9.54 10.33 10.90
CA ALA A 286 -9.74 11.49 10.03
C ALA A 286 -11.00 12.32 10.34
N ASP A 287 -11.77 11.94 11.37
CA ASP A 287 -13.02 12.59 11.75
C ASP A 287 -14.04 12.72 10.62
N MET A 288 -14.13 11.68 9.79
CA MET A 288 -15.03 11.67 8.64
C MET A 288 -16.51 11.81 9.06
N ILE A 289 -16.88 11.21 10.19
CA ILE A 289 -18.27 11.19 10.67
C ILE A 289 -18.76 12.60 10.99
N GLU A 290 -17.99 13.36 11.79
CA GLU A 290 -18.34 14.72 12.15
C GLU A 290 -18.21 15.68 10.95
N THR A 291 -17.24 15.43 10.06
CA THR A 291 -17.13 16.20 8.80
C THR A 291 -18.38 16.05 7.93
N LEU A 292 -18.87 14.82 7.75
CA LEU A 292 -20.11 14.56 7.01
C LEU A 292 -21.32 15.18 7.72
N ARG A 293 -21.39 15.08 9.04
CA ARG A 293 -22.46 15.68 9.83
C ARG A 293 -22.55 17.19 9.60
N ARG A 294 -21.40 17.89 9.63
CA ARG A 294 -21.32 19.34 9.37
C ARG A 294 -21.69 19.75 7.96
N MET A 295 -21.50 18.88 6.96
CA MET A 295 -21.93 19.15 5.58
C MET A 295 -23.45 18.99 5.41
N THR A 296 -24.08 18.15 6.23
CA THR A 296 -25.52 17.87 6.14
C THR A 296 -26.40 18.77 7.01
N SER A 297 -25.81 19.46 8.00
CA SER A 297 -26.48 20.40 8.90
C SER A 297 -26.46 21.82 8.36
#